data_AF-H1Z0L8-F1
#
_entry.id   AF-H1Z0L8-F1
#
_cell.length_a   1.000
_cell.length_b   1.000
_cell.length_c   1.000
_cell.angle_alpha   90.00
_cell.angle_beta   90.00
_cell.angle_gamma   90.00
#
_symmetry.space_group_name_H-M   'P 1'
#
loop_
_entity.id
_entity.type
_entity.pdbx_description
1 polymer ?
#
loop_
_entity_poly.entity_id
_entity_poly.type
_entity_poly.pdbx_seq_one_letter_code
_entity_poly.pdbx_strand_id
1 'polypeptide(L)' 'MKYNTREMIVFAGSTLAIIASIFNIASGADGTGLWVSVFVILMFAIVIAATLRKEE' A
#
# COMPACT_ATOMS: atom_id res chain seq x y z
N MET A 1 19.26 -6.52 8.66
CA MET A 1 18.00 -6.54 7.90
C MET A 1 18.16 -7.50 6.74
N LYS A 2 17.63 -8.72 6.85
CA LYS A 2 17.50 -9.63 5.70
C LYS A 2 16.01 -9.87 5.54
N TYR A 3 15.36 -9.05 4.71
CA TYR A 3 14.00 -9.33 4.26
C TYR A 3 13.97 -10.73 3.66
N ASN A 4 13.07 -11.56 4.14
CA ASN A 4 12.79 -12.81 3.46
C ASN A 4 12.17 -12.47 2.09
N THR A 5 12.43 -13.27 1.05
CA THR A 5 11.95 -12.96 -0.32
C THR A 5 10.44 -12.69 -0.35
N ARG A 6 9.67 -13.37 0.52
CA ARG A 6 8.23 -13.16 0.68
C ARG A 6 7.88 -11.78 1.26
N GLU A 7 8.60 -11.31 2.27
CA GLU A 7 8.37 -10.00 2.90
C GLU A 7 8.72 -8.87 1.93
N MET A 8 9.80 -9.05 1.16
CA MET A 8 10.17 -8.10 0.12
C MET A 8 9.10 -7.98 -0.98
N ILE A 9 8.50 -9.10 -1.40
CA ILE A 9 7.40 -9.10 -2.37
C ILE A 9 6.17 -8.41 -1.79
N VAL A 10 5.81 -8.69 -0.54
CA VAL A 10 4.66 -8.05 0.14
C VAL A 10 4.88 -6.54 0.26
N PHE A 11 6.08 -6.11 0.67
CA PHE A 11 6.42 -4.71 0.78
C PHE A 11 6.37 -3.99 -0.58
N ALA A 12 7.00 -4.55 -1.62
CA ALA A 12 7.01 -3.97 -2.96
C ALA A 12 5.59 -3.90 -3.57
N GLY A 13 4.81 -4.97 -3.47
CA GLY A 13 3.43 -5.02 -3.95
C GLY A 13 2.53 -4.02 -3.24
N SER A 14 2.65 -3.91 -1.90
CA SER A 14 1.90 -2.93 -1.10
C SER A 14 2.25 -1.50 -1.48
N THR A 15 3.53 -1.22 -1.71
CA THR A 15 4.01 0.10 -2.14
C THR A 15 3.45 0.48 -3.51
N LEU A 16 3.44 -0.46 -4.47
CA LEU A 16 2.86 -0.22 -5.81
C LEU A 16 1.35 0.05 -5.74
N ALA A 17 0.61 -0.69 -4.91
CA ALA A 17 -0.83 -0.48 -4.72
C ALA A 17 -1.15 0.92 -4.16
N ILE A 18 -0.33 1.40 -3.21
CA ILE A 18 -0.44 2.76 -2.67
C ILE A 18 -0.17 3.79 -3.75
N ILE A 19 0.93 3.66 -4.51
CA ILE A 19 1.28 4.60 -5.59
C ILE A 19 0.18 4.65 -6.65
N ALA A 20 -0.34 3.51 -7.09
CA ALA A 20 -1.44 3.44 -8.06
C ALA A 20 -2.71 4.16 -7.55
N SER A 21 -3.02 4.01 -6.26
CA SER A 21 -4.16 4.68 -5.63
C SER A 21 -3.97 6.18 -5.53
N ILE A 22 -2.76 6.65 -5.19
CA ILE A 22 -2.40 8.07 -5.21
C ILE A 22 -2.52 8.64 -6.62
N PHE A 23 -2.03 7.91 -7.63
CA PHE A 23 -2.14 8.32 -9.03
C PHE A 23 -3.60 8.42 -9.48
N ASN A 24 -4.47 7.50 -9.06
CA ASN A 24 -5.90 7.55 -9.34
C ASN A 24 -6.55 8.81 -8.76
N ILE A 25 -6.24 9.15 -7.51
CA ILE A 25 -6.70 10.39 -6.86
C ILE A 25 -6.18 11.63 -7.60
N ALA A 26 -4.88 11.65 -7.93
CA ALA A 26 -4.25 12.76 -8.65
C ALA A 26 -4.81 12.95 -10.06
N SER A 27 -5.27 11.88 -10.71
CA SER A 27 -5.90 11.90 -12.03
C SER A 27 -7.36 12.37 -12.00
N GLY A 28 -7.89 12.72 -10.82
CA GLY A 28 -9.24 13.27 -10.67
C GLY A 28 -10.31 12.26 -10.28
N ALA A 29 -9.96 11.14 -9.64
CA ALA A 29 -10.96 10.21 -9.13
C ALA A 29 -11.91 10.88 -8.14
N ASP A 30 -13.22 10.72 -8.38
CA ASP A 30 -14.30 11.27 -7.57
C ASP A 30 -15.25 10.17 -7.08
N GLY A 31 -16.18 10.56 -6.19
CA GLY A 31 -17.18 9.66 -5.61
C GLY A 31 -16.57 8.34 -5.10
N THR A 32 -17.05 7.21 -5.62
CA THR A 32 -16.59 5.87 -5.25
C THR A 32 -15.10 5.64 -5.53
N GLY A 33 -14.54 6.20 -6.61
CA GLY A 33 -13.13 6.04 -6.97
C GLY A 33 -12.19 6.64 -5.94
N LEU A 34 -12.56 7.78 -5.36
CA LEU A 34 -11.83 8.42 -4.26
C LEU A 34 -11.86 7.55 -2.99
N TRP A 35 -13.04 7.10 -2.57
CA TRP A 35 -13.20 6.29 -1.36
C TRP A 35 -12.44 4.97 -1.43
N VAL A 36 -12.49 4.29 -2.59
CA VAL A 36 -11.74 3.05 -2.82
C VAL A 36 -10.24 3.32 -2.75
N SER A 37 -9.75 4.37 -3.40
CA SER A 37 -8.33 4.70 -3.40
C SER A 37 -7.81 5.02 -1.99
N VAL A 38 -8.56 5.79 -1.20
CA VAL A 38 -8.22 6.09 0.21
C VAL A 38 -8.22 4.81 1.05
N PHE A 39 -9.23 3.95 0.88
CA PHE A 39 -9.31 2.68 1.60
C PHE A 39 -8.12 1.75 1.29
N VAL A 40 -7.75 1.64 0.01
CA VAL A 40 -6.59 0.85 -0.42
C VAL A 40 -5.30 1.37 0.21
N ILE A 41 -5.11 2.70 0.24
CA ILE A 41 -3.94 3.31 0.88
C ILE A 41 -3.86 2.93 2.36
N LEU A 42 -4.97 3.06 3.10
CA LEU A 42 -5.01 2.74 4.54
C LEU A 42 -4.74 1.26 4.81
N MET A 43 -5.35 0.36 4.04
CA MET A 43 -5.14 -1.08 4.19
C MET A 43 -3.68 -1.48 3.96
N PHE A 44 -3.08 -1.03 2.86
CA PHE A 44 -1.69 -1.39 2.56
C PHE A 44 -0.68 -0.69 3.47
N ALA A 45 -0.99 0.50 4.00
CA ALA A 45 -0.17 1.13 5.04
C ALA A 45 -0.10 0.26 6.31
N ILE A 46 -1.21 -0.35 6.73
CA ILE A 46 -1.23 -1.29 7.86
C ILE A 46 -0.40 -2.53 7.55
N VAL A 47 -0.50 -3.08 6.34
CA VAL A 47 0.29 -4.24 5.90
C VAL A 47 1.78 -3.94 5.93
N ILE A 48 2.20 -2.75 5.46
CA ILE A 48 3.59 -2.31 5.52
C ILE A 48 4.04 -2.18 6.97
N ALA A 49 3.28 -1.48 7.82
CA ALA A 49 3.61 -1.32 9.24
C ALA A 49 3.71 -2.67 9.98
N ALA A 50 2.84 -3.63 9.66
CA ALA A 50 2.87 -4.98 10.23
C ALA A 50 4.07 -5.80 9.72
N THR A 51 4.47 -5.62 8.46
CA THR A 51 5.65 -6.25 7.87
C THR A 51 6.92 -5.72 8.54
N LEU A 52 7.00 -4.39 8.75
CA LEU A 52 8.13 -3.75 9.43
C LEU A 52 8.21 -4.13 10.92
N ARG A 53 7.07 -4.21 11.62
CA ARG A 53 7.02 -4.62 13.04
C ARG A 53 7.42 -6.07 13.28
N LYS A 54 7.25 -6.96 12.31
CA LYS A 54 7.71 -8.35 12.41
C LYS A 54 9.23 -8.49 12.36
N GLU A 55 9.93 -7.43 11.94
CA GLU A 55 11.39 -7.41 11.88
C GLU A 55 12.05 -6.92 13.19
N GLU A 56 11.27 -6.40 14.16
CA GLU A 56 11.72 -6.13 15.54
C GLU A 56 11.53 -7.36 16.45
#